data_AF-A0A9W7G2V0-F1
#
_entry.id   AF-A0A9W7G2V0-F1
#
_cell.length_a   1.000
_cell.length_b   1.000
_cell.length_c   1.000
_cell.angle_alpha   90.00
_cell.angle_beta   90.00
_cell.angle_gamma   90.00
#
_symmetry.space_group_name_H-M   'P 1'
#
loop_
_entity.id
_entity.type
_entity.pdbx_description
1 polymer ?
#
loop_
_entity_poly.entity_id
_entity_poly.type
_entity_poly.pdbx_seq_one_letter_code
_entity_poly.pdbx_strand_id
1 'polypeptide(L)'
;MRLIIITAFCVLLISCAHSWQGETVQDLHAEYSNIFKYGNRNAASHLWSTFILNNSASMQPSQVELFFSGFCAVSGSPVRPNDYNRYLLTLPLVSGGDIKRTGAMHYCCWPCVCDTQDFIRVDTLTIPTIDGPRQYHFAVVGNPCENEEALHKPFHQPFYGGRDTTLAQEAREVRCVDGKLAGATMSDHGFVIISMFFDLPETDNNALTTTTTEGTQPGRVSDYNGVQVQHEREYAGWCVDRANNGYNSGMGEIFRKVAEISPIEIHQRLDL
;
A
#
# COMPACT_ATOMS: atom_id res chain seq x y z
N MET A 1 -65.41 24.76 -19.16
CA MET A 1 -64.13 24.20 -19.63
C MET A 1 -63.18 24.19 -18.43
N ARG A 2 -63.03 23.05 -17.74
CA ARG A 2 -62.19 22.92 -16.54
C ARG A 2 -60.82 22.42 -16.97
N LEU A 3 -59.80 23.26 -16.80
CA LEU A 3 -58.41 22.94 -17.11
C LEU A 3 -57.82 22.16 -15.92
N ILE A 4 -57.53 20.87 -16.11
CA ILE A 4 -56.87 20.04 -15.12
C ILE A 4 -55.37 20.19 -15.34
N ILE A 5 -54.68 20.85 -14.41
CA ILE A 5 -53.22 20.95 -14.39
C ILE A 5 -52.71 19.67 -13.72
N ILE A 6 -52.10 18.78 -14.50
CA ILE A 6 -51.40 17.59 -13.99
C ILE A 6 -49.96 18.01 -13.73
N THR A 7 -49.62 18.29 -12.48
CA THR A 7 -48.22 18.43 -12.03
C THR A 7 -47.58 17.06 -11.98
N ALA A 8 -46.67 16.78 -12.91
CA ALA A 8 -45.83 15.59 -12.89
C ALA A 8 -44.77 15.73 -11.79
N PHE A 9 -44.92 14.97 -10.70
CA PHE A 9 -43.87 14.79 -9.71
C PHE A 9 -42.80 13.86 -10.30
N CYS A 10 -41.68 14.43 -10.72
CA CYS A 10 -40.50 13.67 -11.11
C CYS A 10 -39.79 13.20 -9.83
N VAL A 11 -40.02 11.95 -9.43
CA VAL A 11 -39.26 11.30 -8.36
C VAL A 11 -37.89 10.96 -8.94
N LEU A 12 -36.88 11.77 -8.61
CA LEU A 12 -35.48 11.40 -8.81
C LEU A 12 -35.19 10.17 -7.94
N LEU A 13 -35.15 8.99 -8.56
CA LEU A 13 -34.55 7.81 -7.96
C LEU A 13 -33.05 8.06 -7.86
N ILE A 14 -32.61 8.58 -6.72
CA ILE A 14 -31.21 8.59 -6.34
C ILE A 14 -30.84 7.12 -6.13
N SER A 15 -30.17 6.52 -7.11
CA SER A 15 -29.48 5.25 -6.91
C SER A 15 -28.32 5.54 -5.98
N CYS A 16 -28.55 5.43 -4.67
CA CYS A 16 -27.45 5.33 -3.71
C CYS A 16 -26.69 4.07 -4.10
N ALA A 17 -25.48 4.23 -4.62
CA ALA A 17 -24.53 3.13 -4.67
C ALA A 17 -24.52 2.49 -3.29
N HIS A 18 -24.84 1.20 -3.21
CA HIS A 18 -24.86 0.47 -1.96
C HIS A 18 -23.42 0.45 -1.42
N SER A 19 -23.14 1.27 -0.41
CA SER A 19 -21.81 1.33 0.18
C SER A 19 -21.57 0.06 0.98
N TRP A 20 -20.37 -0.49 0.87
CA TRP A 20 -20.00 -1.71 1.57
C TRP A 20 -19.99 -1.49 3.10
N GLN A 21 -20.61 -2.40 3.83
CA GLN A 21 -20.89 -2.29 5.29
C GLN A 21 -20.09 -3.31 6.11
N GLY A 22 -18.86 -3.64 5.71
CA GLY A 22 -18.01 -4.53 6.51
C GLY A 22 -17.64 -3.89 7.86
N GLU A 23 -17.39 -4.74 8.86
CA GLU A 23 -17.04 -4.30 10.22
C GLU A 23 -15.66 -4.80 10.65
N THR A 24 -15.20 -5.91 10.06
CA THR A 24 -13.98 -6.61 10.45
C THR A 24 -13.02 -6.77 9.27
N VAL A 25 -11.73 -7.01 9.56
CA VAL A 25 -10.76 -7.34 8.50
C VAL A 25 -11.14 -8.63 7.76
N GLN A 26 -11.89 -9.53 8.39
CA GLN A 26 -12.41 -10.74 7.75
C GLN A 26 -13.47 -10.43 6.71
N ASP A 27 -14.33 -9.43 6.95
CA ASP A 27 -15.29 -8.95 5.96
C ASP A 27 -14.55 -8.36 4.76
N LEU A 28 -13.50 -7.56 5.01
CA LEU A 28 -12.63 -7.07 3.94
C LEU A 28 -12.04 -8.24 3.15
N HIS A 29 -11.49 -9.25 3.83
CA HIS A 29 -10.92 -10.42 3.17
C HIS A 29 -11.94 -11.24 2.37
N ALA A 30 -13.21 -11.25 2.78
CA ALA A 30 -14.28 -11.90 2.03
C ALA A 30 -14.51 -11.25 0.65
N GLU A 31 -14.12 -9.98 0.48
CA GLU A 31 -14.17 -9.26 -0.79
C GLU A 31 -13.00 -9.62 -1.74
N TYR A 32 -12.12 -10.55 -1.38
CA TYR A 32 -10.94 -10.91 -2.18
C TYR A 32 -11.31 -11.20 -3.65
N SER A 33 -12.32 -12.05 -3.91
CA SER A 33 -12.76 -12.39 -5.27
C SER A 33 -13.53 -11.23 -5.94
N ASN A 34 -14.01 -10.27 -5.16
CA ASN A 34 -14.63 -9.06 -5.66
C ASN A 34 -13.59 -8.01 -6.08
N ILE A 35 -12.41 -8.04 -5.48
CA ILE A 35 -11.33 -7.08 -5.72
C ILE A 35 -10.32 -7.61 -6.74
N PHE A 36 -9.92 -8.87 -6.64
CA PHE A 36 -8.94 -9.51 -7.52
C PHE A 36 -9.63 -10.38 -8.57
N LYS A 37 -9.76 -9.86 -9.80
CA LYS A 37 -10.50 -10.51 -10.90
C LYS A 37 -9.68 -11.49 -11.73
N TYR A 38 -8.36 -11.45 -11.59
CA TYR A 38 -7.40 -12.22 -12.39
C TYR A 38 -6.58 -13.20 -11.53
N GLY A 39 -7.01 -13.43 -10.28
CA GLY A 39 -6.68 -14.62 -9.50
C GLY A 39 -5.39 -14.56 -8.69
N ASN A 40 -4.65 -13.44 -8.70
CA ASN A 40 -3.46 -13.28 -7.88
C ASN A 40 -3.20 -11.83 -7.48
N ARG A 41 -3.22 -11.55 -6.17
CA ARG A 41 -2.89 -10.26 -5.53
C ARG A 41 -1.44 -9.77 -5.65
N ASN A 42 -0.54 -10.52 -6.27
CA ASN A 42 0.87 -10.15 -6.39
C ASN A 42 1.02 -8.72 -6.94
N ALA A 43 1.78 -7.87 -6.24
CA ALA A 43 2.02 -6.47 -6.59
C ALA A 43 0.73 -5.65 -6.81
N ALA A 44 -0.40 -6.07 -6.23
CA ALA A 44 -1.72 -5.50 -6.50
C ALA A 44 -2.45 -4.99 -5.25
N SER A 45 -1.71 -4.67 -4.19
CA SER A 45 -2.24 -4.10 -2.94
C SER A 45 -2.95 -2.75 -3.14
N HIS A 46 -2.70 -2.06 -4.26
CA HIS A 46 -3.47 -0.88 -4.66
C HIS A 46 -4.97 -1.16 -4.80
N LEU A 47 -5.36 -2.38 -5.21
CA LEU A 47 -6.79 -2.73 -5.34
C LEU A 47 -7.48 -2.85 -3.98
N TRP A 48 -6.80 -3.37 -2.94
CA TRP A 48 -7.30 -3.31 -1.56
C TRP A 48 -7.50 -1.86 -1.11
N SER A 49 -6.48 -1.04 -1.34
CA SER A 49 -6.49 0.38 -0.97
C SER A 49 -7.65 1.11 -1.63
N THR A 50 -7.82 0.96 -2.94
CA THR A 50 -8.91 1.59 -3.69
C THR A 50 -10.28 1.09 -3.25
N PHE A 51 -10.42 -0.19 -2.93
CA PHE A 51 -11.68 -0.71 -2.39
C PHE A 51 -12.07 0.00 -1.08
N ILE A 52 -11.13 0.15 -0.14
CA ILE A 52 -11.37 0.84 1.13
C ILE A 52 -11.68 2.31 0.88
N LEU A 53 -10.88 2.99 0.06
CA LEU A 53 -11.01 4.42 -0.24
C LEU A 53 -12.33 4.74 -0.95
N ASN A 54 -12.81 3.89 -1.85
CA ASN A 54 -14.11 4.06 -2.52
C ASN A 54 -15.30 3.94 -1.55
N ASN A 55 -15.12 3.27 -0.43
CA ASN A 55 -16.17 3.08 0.58
C ASN A 55 -15.95 3.94 1.85
N SER A 56 -14.89 4.75 1.90
CA SER A 56 -14.48 5.45 3.13
C SER A 56 -15.51 6.47 3.61
N ALA A 57 -16.30 7.06 2.71
CA ALA A 57 -17.33 8.04 3.05
C ALA A 57 -18.42 7.49 3.99
N SER A 58 -18.63 6.17 4.02
CA SER A 58 -19.56 5.51 4.96
C SER A 58 -18.87 4.85 6.16
N MET A 59 -17.57 5.07 6.34
CA MET A 59 -16.78 4.47 7.42
C MET A 59 -16.42 5.51 8.47
N GLN A 60 -16.31 5.03 9.72
CA GLN A 60 -15.59 5.77 10.74
C GLN A 60 -14.09 5.82 10.42
N PRO A 61 -13.37 6.88 10.83
CA PRO A 61 -11.91 6.95 10.69
C PRO A 61 -11.19 5.71 11.22
N SER A 62 -11.63 5.16 12.35
CA SER A 62 -11.07 3.95 12.96
C SER A 62 -11.34 2.68 12.15
N GLN A 63 -12.45 2.61 11.42
CA GLN A 63 -12.75 1.50 10.51
C GLN A 63 -11.84 1.55 9.28
N VAL A 64 -11.59 2.75 8.74
CA VAL A 64 -10.62 2.92 7.64
C VAL A 64 -9.24 2.41 8.07
N GLU A 65 -8.75 2.88 9.22
CA GLU A 65 -7.47 2.43 9.79
C GLU A 65 -7.44 0.91 10.02
N LEU A 66 -8.52 0.34 10.56
CA LEU A 66 -8.66 -1.11 10.76
C LEU A 66 -8.55 -1.89 9.44
N PHE A 67 -9.25 -1.47 8.38
CA PHE A 67 -9.20 -2.17 7.10
C PHE A 67 -7.83 -2.07 6.43
N PHE A 68 -7.18 -0.92 6.50
CA PHE A 68 -5.82 -0.77 6.00
C PHE A 68 -4.79 -1.63 6.75
N SER A 69 -5.03 -1.95 8.02
CA SER A 69 -4.19 -2.87 8.79
C SER A 69 -4.36 -4.34 8.38
N GLY A 70 -5.38 -4.64 7.55
CA GLY A 70 -5.79 -5.98 7.17
C GLY A 70 -5.01 -6.61 6.01
N PHE A 71 -4.04 -5.95 5.39
CA PHE A 71 -3.29 -6.55 4.29
C PHE A 71 -1.84 -6.05 4.21
N CYS A 72 -0.97 -6.88 3.65
CA CYS A 72 0.42 -6.55 3.41
C CYS A 72 0.56 -5.66 2.16
N ALA A 73 1.20 -4.50 2.29
CA ALA A 73 1.40 -3.57 1.18
C ALA A 73 2.28 -4.13 0.05
N VAL A 74 3.28 -4.95 0.38
CA VAL A 74 4.21 -5.54 -0.60
C VAL A 74 3.53 -6.70 -1.35
N SER A 75 2.99 -7.67 -0.61
CA SER A 75 2.52 -8.92 -1.20
C SER A 75 1.03 -8.93 -1.56
N GLY A 76 0.24 -7.95 -1.09
CA GLY A 76 -1.22 -7.95 -1.16
C GLY A 76 -1.89 -9.03 -0.30
N SER A 77 -1.11 -9.80 0.48
CA SER A 77 -1.65 -10.92 1.26
C SER A 77 -2.49 -10.43 2.44
N PRO A 78 -3.68 -11.02 2.66
CA PRO A 78 -4.47 -10.78 3.87
C PRO A 78 -3.64 -11.04 5.13
N VAL A 79 -3.76 -10.15 6.11
CA VAL A 79 -3.18 -10.33 7.44
C VAL A 79 -4.22 -10.03 8.51
N ARG A 80 -4.06 -10.64 9.68
CA ARG A 80 -4.81 -10.24 10.88
C ARG A 80 -3.92 -9.31 11.69
N PRO A 81 -4.26 -8.03 11.84
CA PRO A 81 -3.39 -7.06 12.50
C PRO A 81 -3.11 -7.49 13.95
N ASN A 82 -1.84 -7.48 14.33
CA ASN A 82 -1.36 -7.74 15.68
C ASN A 82 0.05 -7.15 15.86
N ASP A 83 0.59 -7.18 17.07
CA ASP A 83 1.88 -6.55 17.36
C ASP A 83 3.08 -7.24 16.66
N TYR A 84 2.98 -8.54 16.37
CA TYR A 84 4.03 -9.29 15.66
C TYR A 84 4.06 -9.03 14.15
N ASN A 85 3.04 -8.40 13.59
CA ASN A 85 3.06 -7.98 12.19
C ASN A 85 3.01 -6.48 12.01
N ARG A 86 3.04 -5.69 13.09
CA ARG A 86 3.20 -4.24 13.04
C ARG A 86 4.68 -3.90 12.99
N TYR A 87 5.13 -3.36 11.88
CA TYR A 87 6.52 -2.98 11.65
C TYR A 87 6.68 -1.47 11.73
N LEU A 88 7.60 -1.01 12.60
CA LEU A 88 8.04 0.38 12.66
C LEU A 88 9.04 0.64 11.54
N LEU A 89 8.74 1.66 10.72
CA LEU A 89 9.44 1.99 9.49
C LEU A 89 9.75 3.47 9.41
N THR A 90 10.82 3.84 8.71
CA THR A 90 11.22 5.22 8.44
C THR A 90 11.42 5.43 6.95
N LEU A 91 10.41 5.99 6.28
CA LEU A 91 10.36 6.07 4.82
C LEU A 91 10.46 7.52 4.32
N PRO A 92 11.09 7.78 3.16
CA PRO A 92 11.17 9.12 2.61
C PRO A 92 9.79 9.64 2.16
N LEU A 93 9.55 10.94 2.37
CA LEU A 93 8.37 11.63 1.85
C LEU A 93 8.56 12.01 0.39
N VAL A 94 7.48 11.96 -0.40
CA VAL A 94 7.52 12.38 -1.82
C VAL A 94 7.78 13.88 -1.99
N SER A 95 7.49 14.69 -0.98
CA SER A 95 7.60 16.16 -1.01
C SER A 95 9.05 16.69 -1.11
N GLY A 96 10.04 15.80 -1.07
CA GLY A 96 11.44 16.13 -1.29
C GLY A 96 12.17 16.66 -0.07
N GLY A 97 13.48 16.89 -0.26
CA GLY A 97 14.42 17.06 0.84
C GLY A 97 14.64 15.73 1.55
N ASP A 98 15.72 15.54 2.30
CA ASP A 98 16.03 14.30 3.02
C ASP A 98 15.05 14.01 4.19
N ILE A 99 13.79 14.47 4.08
CA ILE A 99 12.72 14.35 5.04
C ILE A 99 12.14 12.94 4.96
N LYS A 100 12.12 12.28 6.11
CA LYS A 100 11.52 10.96 6.28
C LYS A 100 10.39 11.03 7.29
N ARG A 101 9.44 10.10 7.16
CA ARG A 101 8.36 9.88 8.12
C ARG A 101 8.60 8.55 8.81
N THR A 102 8.60 8.58 10.14
CA THR A 102 8.51 7.36 10.94
C THR A 102 7.03 7.01 11.13
N GLY A 103 6.69 5.73 11.03
CA GLY A 103 5.33 5.23 11.18
C GLY A 103 5.30 3.72 11.18
N ALA A 104 4.11 3.13 11.04
CA ALA A 104 3.95 1.69 11.00
C ALA A 104 3.25 1.19 9.75
N MET A 105 3.51 -0.07 9.40
CA MET A 105 2.73 -0.83 8.42
C MET A 105 2.56 -2.27 8.91
N HIS A 106 1.60 -3.00 8.32
CA HIS A 106 1.38 -4.41 8.62
C HIS A 106 1.90 -5.32 7.50
N TYR A 107 2.73 -6.32 7.84
CA TYR A 107 3.30 -7.24 6.84
C TYR A 107 3.04 -8.72 7.15
N CYS A 108 2.96 -9.53 6.09
CA CYS A 108 2.76 -10.97 6.23
C CYS A 108 4.04 -11.73 6.61
N CYS A 109 5.22 -11.16 6.35
CA CYS A 109 6.52 -11.78 6.60
C CYS A 109 7.65 -10.76 6.57
N TRP A 110 8.77 -11.09 7.21
CA TRP A 110 9.93 -10.20 7.32
C TRP A 110 10.55 -9.72 5.99
N PRO A 111 10.57 -10.50 4.87
CA PRO A 111 11.17 -10.00 3.64
C PRO A 111 10.50 -8.74 3.10
N CYS A 112 9.21 -8.54 3.41
CA CYS A 112 8.47 -7.34 3.02
C CYS A 112 9.05 -6.06 3.65
N VAL A 113 9.68 -6.16 4.83
CA VAL A 113 10.38 -5.03 5.48
C VAL A 113 11.51 -4.53 4.57
N CYS A 114 12.31 -5.45 4.04
CA CYS A 114 13.42 -5.13 3.15
C CYS A 114 12.93 -4.60 1.80
N ASP A 115 11.85 -5.17 1.26
CA ASP A 115 11.32 -4.78 -0.04
C ASP A 115 10.64 -3.39 -0.01
N THR A 116 10.32 -2.89 1.18
CA THR A 116 9.70 -1.58 1.37
C THR A 116 10.70 -0.43 1.17
N GLN A 117 11.92 -0.57 1.70
CA GLN A 117 12.89 0.54 1.77
C GLN A 117 13.27 1.11 0.40
N ASP A 118 13.33 0.26 -0.62
CA ASP A 118 13.91 0.64 -1.90
C ASP A 118 12.94 1.47 -2.74
N PHE A 119 11.66 1.10 -2.76
CA PHE A 119 10.70 1.65 -3.72
C PHE A 119 9.48 2.35 -3.11
N ILE A 120 9.16 2.07 -1.85
CA ILE A 120 7.98 2.69 -1.20
C ILE A 120 8.38 4.06 -0.66
N ARG A 121 7.53 5.06 -0.91
CA ARG A 121 7.59 6.40 -0.32
C ARG A 121 6.32 6.70 0.46
N VAL A 122 6.31 7.80 1.20
CA VAL A 122 5.13 8.29 1.91
C VAL A 122 4.60 9.53 1.22
N ASP A 123 3.30 9.53 0.94
CA ASP A 123 2.55 10.68 0.46
C ASP A 123 1.25 10.84 1.27
N THR A 124 0.50 11.90 1.01
CA THR A 124 -0.79 12.17 1.65
C THR A 124 -1.96 11.97 0.69
N LEU A 125 -3.14 11.76 1.26
CA LEU A 125 -4.42 11.95 0.59
C LEU A 125 -5.46 12.35 1.63
N THR A 126 -6.31 13.32 1.30
CA THR A 126 -7.50 13.65 2.09
C THR A 126 -8.69 12.83 1.59
N ILE A 127 -9.31 12.05 2.48
CA ILE A 127 -10.41 11.13 2.15
C ILE A 127 -11.67 11.54 2.89
N PRO A 128 -12.87 11.31 2.33
CA PRO A 128 -14.12 11.46 3.07
C PRO A 128 -14.27 10.35 4.10
N THR A 129 -14.78 10.68 5.29
CA THR A 129 -15.25 9.74 6.31
C THR A 129 -16.61 10.20 6.83
N ILE A 130 -17.29 9.38 7.64
CA ILE A 130 -18.58 9.79 8.23
C ILE A 130 -18.44 11.00 9.18
N ASP A 131 -17.27 11.17 9.81
CA ASP A 131 -16.94 12.33 10.67
C ASP A 131 -16.48 13.56 9.86
N GLY A 132 -16.41 13.45 8.53
CA GLY A 132 -15.93 14.48 7.62
C GLY A 132 -14.59 14.12 6.94
N PRO A 133 -14.05 15.03 6.10
CA PRO A 133 -12.78 14.79 5.43
C PRO A 133 -11.61 14.70 6.42
N ARG A 134 -10.71 13.72 6.23
CA ARG A 134 -9.49 13.55 7.03
C ARG A 134 -8.30 13.23 6.14
N GLN A 135 -7.17 13.88 6.40
CA GLN A 135 -5.90 13.59 5.74
C GLN A 135 -5.18 12.44 6.44
N TYR A 136 -4.60 11.55 5.64
CA TYR A 136 -3.78 10.43 6.09
C TYR A 136 -2.48 10.35 5.30
N HIS A 137 -1.51 9.62 5.85
CA HIS A 137 -0.31 9.20 5.16
C HIS A 137 -0.49 7.83 4.52
N PHE A 138 -0.01 7.68 3.30
CA PHE A 138 -0.10 6.47 2.51
C PHE A 138 1.27 6.05 2.01
N ALA A 139 1.50 4.74 2.02
CA ALA A 139 2.59 4.11 1.29
C ALA A 139 2.25 4.15 -0.20
N VAL A 140 3.17 4.70 -0.99
CA VAL A 140 2.99 4.89 -2.43
C VAL A 140 4.15 4.33 -3.24
N VAL A 141 3.86 3.97 -4.48
CA VAL A 141 4.83 3.58 -5.51
C VAL A 141 4.55 4.35 -6.80
N GLY A 142 5.52 4.40 -7.71
CA GLY A 142 5.29 4.99 -9.03
C GLY A 142 4.35 4.14 -9.89
N ASN A 143 3.88 4.71 -10.98
CA ASN A 143 2.91 4.06 -11.85
C ASN A 143 3.64 3.17 -12.89
N PRO A 144 3.57 1.83 -12.79
CA PRO A 144 4.27 0.94 -13.74
C PRO A 144 3.73 1.08 -15.18
N CYS A 145 2.54 1.64 -15.36
CA CYS A 145 1.94 1.86 -16.67
C CYS A 145 2.55 3.03 -17.45
N GLU A 146 3.43 3.81 -16.84
CA GLU A 146 4.26 4.79 -17.56
C GLU A 146 5.29 4.09 -18.46
N ASN A 147 5.69 2.87 -18.11
CA ASN A 147 6.61 2.03 -18.88
C ASN A 147 6.03 0.61 -19.05
N GLU A 148 4.76 0.52 -19.48
CA GLU A 148 3.96 -0.72 -19.56
C GLU A 148 4.69 -1.88 -20.26
N GLU A 149 5.48 -1.60 -21.29
CA GLU A 149 6.23 -2.61 -22.04
C GLU A 149 7.17 -3.46 -21.14
N ALA A 150 7.62 -2.90 -20.01
CA ALA A 150 8.42 -3.61 -19.02
C ALA A 150 7.66 -4.78 -18.36
N LEU A 151 6.32 -4.74 -18.30
CA LEU A 151 5.50 -5.84 -17.75
C LEU A 151 5.63 -7.13 -18.58
N HIS A 152 5.98 -7.01 -19.86
CA HIS A 152 6.09 -8.11 -20.80
C HIS A 152 7.53 -8.60 -21.01
N LYS A 153 8.51 -7.97 -20.36
CA LYS A 153 9.91 -8.41 -20.44
C LYS A 153 10.09 -9.76 -19.74
N PRO A 154 10.67 -10.77 -20.41
CA PRO A 154 10.94 -12.06 -19.77
C PRO A 154 11.93 -11.92 -18.62
N PHE A 155 11.72 -12.69 -17.56
CA PHE A 155 12.72 -12.90 -16.51
C PHE A 155 12.66 -14.34 -15.99
N HIS A 156 13.76 -14.79 -15.41
CA HIS A 156 13.84 -16.10 -14.78
C HIS A 156 13.28 -16.03 -13.36
N GLN A 157 12.20 -16.78 -13.10
CA GLN A 157 11.61 -16.96 -11.78
C GLN A 157 12.27 -18.18 -11.12
N PRO A 158 13.12 -18.03 -10.09
CA PRO A 158 13.84 -19.16 -9.49
C PRO A 158 12.93 -20.07 -8.64
N PHE A 159 11.69 -19.65 -8.39
CA PHE A 159 10.67 -20.40 -7.64
C PHE A 159 9.94 -21.42 -8.53
N TYR A 160 9.30 -22.41 -7.89
CA TYR A 160 8.44 -23.40 -8.55
C TYR A 160 9.11 -24.20 -9.68
N GLY A 161 10.39 -24.55 -9.49
CA GLY A 161 11.14 -25.38 -10.44
C GLY A 161 11.89 -24.60 -11.52
N GLY A 162 11.93 -23.27 -11.44
CA GLY A 162 12.71 -22.43 -12.37
C GLY A 162 12.02 -22.33 -13.72
N ARG A 163 11.42 -21.17 -14.02
CA ARG A 163 10.82 -20.94 -15.34
C ARG A 163 11.02 -19.50 -15.79
N ASP A 164 11.14 -19.33 -17.10
CA ASP A 164 11.03 -18.01 -17.69
C ASP A 164 9.55 -17.60 -17.71
N THR A 165 9.28 -16.37 -17.27
CA THR A 165 7.94 -15.80 -17.12
C THR A 165 7.98 -14.30 -17.36
N THR A 166 6.85 -13.62 -17.19
CA THR A 166 6.72 -12.15 -17.29
C THR A 166 5.91 -11.61 -16.13
N LEU A 167 6.01 -10.31 -15.84
CA LEU A 167 5.18 -9.69 -14.79
C LEU A 167 3.70 -9.72 -15.18
N ALA A 168 3.37 -9.59 -16.47
CA ALA A 168 2.01 -9.76 -16.98
C ALA A 168 1.40 -11.14 -16.64
N GLN A 169 2.23 -12.18 -16.45
CA GLN A 169 1.79 -13.52 -16.05
C GLN A 169 1.79 -13.71 -14.52
N GLU A 170 2.79 -13.19 -13.81
CA GLU A 170 2.97 -13.39 -12.36
C GLU A 170 2.14 -12.41 -11.50
N ALA A 171 1.80 -11.24 -12.04
CA ALA A 171 1.06 -10.15 -11.41
C ALA A 171 -0.12 -9.71 -12.28
N ARG A 172 -1.05 -10.64 -12.58
CA ARG A 172 -2.12 -10.46 -13.58
C ARG A 172 -3.10 -9.31 -13.31
N GLU A 173 -3.12 -8.81 -12.07
CA GLU A 173 -3.91 -7.66 -11.64
C GLU A 173 -3.23 -6.32 -11.98
N VAL A 174 -1.91 -6.33 -12.21
CA VAL A 174 -1.15 -5.17 -12.70
C VAL A 174 -1.45 -5.02 -14.19
N ARG A 175 -2.43 -4.17 -14.49
CA ARG A 175 -2.96 -3.95 -15.83
C ARG A 175 -3.02 -2.45 -16.10
N CYS A 176 -2.78 -2.08 -17.34
CA CYS A 176 -2.81 -0.70 -17.76
C CYS A 176 -4.06 -0.40 -18.57
N VAL A 177 -4.68 0.74 -18.31
CA VAL A 177 -5.78 1.32 -19.10
C VAL A 177 -5.45 2.79 -19.29
N ASP A 178 -5.27 3.21 -20.54
CA ASP A 178 -4.93 4.59 -20.91
C ASP A 178 -3.69 5.14 -20.17
N GLY A 179 -2.63 4.32 -20.05
CA GLY A 179 -1.38 4.68 -19.36
C GLY A 179 -1.46 4.73 -17.83
N LYS A 180 -2.58 4.31 -17.24
CA LYS A 180 -2.79 4.28 -15.79
C LYS A 180 -2.94 2.85 -15.28
N LEU A 181 -2.43 2.60 -14.07
CA LEU A 181 -2.66 1.35 -13.37
C LEU A 181 -4.15 1.19 -13.06
N ALA A 182 -4.76 0.16 -13.63
CA ALA A 182 -6.18 -0.09 -13.55
C ALA A 182 -6.63 -0.26 -12.10
N GLY A 183 -7.67 0.48 -11.73
CA GLY A 183 -8.26 0.43 -10.40
C GLY A 183 -7.38 1.03 -9.29
N ALA A 184 -6.33 1.79 -9.61
CA ALA A 184 -5.52 2.49 -8.62
C ALA A 184 -6.14 3.83 -8.19
N THR A 185 -6.09 4.11 -6.89
CA THR A 185 -6.29 5.44 -6.33
C THR A 185 -4.93 6.13 -6.23
N MET A 186 -4.90 7.40 -6.64
CA MET A 186 -3.67 8.20 -6.62
C MET A 186 -3.62 9.07 -5.37
N SER A 187 -2.42 9.29 -4.85
CA SER A 187 -2.13 10.24 -3.76
C SER A 187 -2.16 11.70 -4.25
N ASP A 188 -1.99 12.65 -3.32
CA ASP A 188 -2.03 14.09 -3.60
C ASP A 188 -0.98 14.52 -4.65
N HIS A 189 0.18 13.84 -4.72
CA HIS A 189 1.21 14.09 -5.74
C HIS A 189 1.13 13.14 -6.96
N GLY A 190 0.08 12.34 -7.08
CA GLY A 190 -0.16 11.51 -8.26
C GLY A 190 0.59 10.18 -8.26
N PHE A 191 0.90 9.60 -7.10
CA PHE A 191 1.51 8.27 -6.99
C PHE A 191 0.48 7.20 -6.60
N VAL A 192 0.75 5.94 -6.95
CA VAL A 192 -0.18 4.83 -6.69
C VAL A 192 -0.18 4.52 -5.20
N ILE A 193 -1.33 4.62 -4.55
CA ILE A 193 -1.51 4.22 -3.15
C ILE A 193 -1.57 2.69 -3.06
N ILE A 194 -0.69 2.11 -2.24
CA ILE A 194 -0.63 0.66 -2.03
C ILE A 194 -1.01 0.23 -0.61
N SER A 195 -0.96 1.11 0.39
CA SER A 195 -1.48 0.90 1.74
C SER A 195 -1.43 2.20 2.55
N MET A 196 -1.99 2.21 3.76
CA MET A 196 -1.82 3.31 4.71
C MET A 196 -0.45 3.20 5.39
N PHE A 197 0.18 4.36 5.62
CA PHE A 197 1.35 4.48 6.47
C PHE A 197 0.88 5.06 7.81
N PHE A 198 0.79 4.22 8.84
CA PHE A 198 0.14 4.57 10.09
C PHE A 198 1.02 5.50 10.92
N ASP A 199 0.50 6.68 11.24
CA ASP A 199 1.16 7.58 12.19
C ASP A 199 1.16 6.95 13.58
N LEU A 200 2.31 7.01 14.26
CA LEU A 200 2.47 6.56 15.64
C LEU A 200 2.49 7.77 16.60
N PRO A 201 2.22 7.55 17.89
CA PRO A 201 2.42 8.59 18.90
C PRO A 201 3.86 9.14 18.87
N GLU A 202 3.99 10.46 18.83
CA GLU A 202 5.27 11.19 18.82
C GLU A 202 6.20 10.80 17.64
N THR A 203 5.66 10.89 16.41
CA THR A 203 6.46 10.74 15.19
C THR A 203 7.31 12.00 14.92
N ASP A 204 8.54 12.00 15.42
CA ASP A 204 9.55 13.00 15.09
C ASP A 204 9.94 12.90 13.60
N ASN A 205 9.78 14.00 12.86
CA ASN A 205 10.09 14.11 11.42
C ASN A 205 11.61 14.07 11.10
N ASN A 206 12.46 13.78 12.10
CA ASN A 206 13.91 13.90 12.02
C ASN A 206 14.64 12.74 12.72
N ALA A 207 14.11 11.52 12.63
CA ALA A 207 14.80 10.33 13.15
C ALA A 207 15.98 9.92 12.24
N LEU A 208 17.03 10.74 12.22
CA LEU A 208 18.38 10.30 11.85
C LEU A 208 18.94 9.54 13.06
N THR A 209 18.80 8.22 13.09
CA THR A 209 19.41 7.41 14.15
C THR A 209 20.44 6.44 13.61
N THR A 210 21.64 6.64 14.15
CA THR A 210 22.92 6.01 13.89
C THR A 210 22.83 4.49 14.00
N THR A 211 23.36 3.81 12.98
CA THR A 211 23.51 2.35 12.90
C THR A 211 24.48 1.82 13.94
N THR A 212 23.98 1.12 14.95
CA THR A 212 24.76 0.11 15.67
C THR A 212 24.12 -1.26 15.44
N THR A 213 24.89 -2.18 14.86
CA THR A 213 24.49 -3.56 14.51
C THR A 213 24.68 -4.55 15.67
N GLU A 214 25.20 -4.12 16.82
CA GLU A 214 25.33 -4.99 18.00
C GLU A 214 23.97 -5.11 18.73
N GLY A 215 23.48 -6.35 18.88
CA GLY A 215 22.30 -6.67 19.70
C GLY A 215 20.94 -6.68 18.96
N THR A 216 20.92 -6.65 17.63
CA THR A 216 19.68 -6.82 16.84
C THR A 216 19.08 -8.21 17.00
N GLN A 217 17.77 -8.31 17.21
CA GLN A 217 17.05 -9.59 17.35
C GLN A 217 15.79 -9.60 16.46
N PRO A 218 15.95 -9.74 15.13
CA PRO A 218 14.83 -9.72 14.19
C PRO A 218 13.66 -10.60 14.65
N GLY A 219 12.46 -10.03 14.63
CA GLY A 219 11.22 -10.65 15.13
C GLY A 219 10.86 -10.30 16.57
N ARG A 220 11.74 -9.62 17.31
CA ARG A 220 11.41 -9.08 18.63
C ARG A 220 10.39 -7.95 18.52
N VAL A 221 9.35 -8.05 19.35
CA VAL A 221 8.41 -6.96 19.58
C VAL A 221 8.95 -6.09 20.72
N SER A 222 9.01 -4.78 20.48
CA SER A 222 9.48 -3.77 21.44
C SER A 222 8.46 -2.64 21.56
N ASP A 223 8.47 -1.96 22.70
CA ASP A 223 7.69 -0.74 22.88
C ASP A 223 8.31 0.44 22.11
N TYR A 224 7.47 1.16 21.37
CA TYR A 224 7.76 2.45 20.77
C TYR A 224 6.65 3.41 21.18
N ASN A 225 6.92 4.27 22.16
CA ASN A 225 5.99 5.27 22.69
C ASN A 225 4.62 4.67 23.06
N GLY A 226 4.61 3.53 23.74
CA GLY A 226 3.39 2.83 24.15
C GLY A 226 2.76 1.94 23.07
N VAL A 227 3.37 1.83 21.88
CA VAL A 227 2.92 0.94 20.81
C VAL A 227 3.91 -0.21 20.64
N GLN A 228 3.40 -1.43 20.67
CA GLN A 228 4.19 -2.64 20.43
C GLN A 228 4.43 -2.82 18.92
N VAL A 229 5.71 -2.91 18.53
CA VAL A 229 6.17 -2.96 17.13
C VAL A 229 7.40 -3.86 16.97
N GLN A 230 7.61 -4.38 15.76
CA GLN A 230 8.92 -4.89 15.33
C GLN A 230 9.67 -3.79 14.58
N HIS A 231 10.90 -3.49 14.98
CA HIS A 231 11.65 -2.38 14.40
C HIS A 231 12.43 -2.82 13.15
N GLU A 232 12.26 -2.11 12.03
CA GLU A 232 12.95 -2.41 10.76
C GLU A 232 14.47 -2.56 10.88
N ARG A 233 15.11 -1.76 11.75
CA ARG A 233 16.56 -1.76 11.95
C ARG A 233 17.10 -3.11 12.38
N GLU A 234 16.26 -3.91 13.05
CA GLU A 234 16.65 -5.25 13.50
C GLU A 234 16.81 -6.23 12.33
N TYR A 235 16.27 -5.88 11.15
CA TYR A 235 16.37 -6.64 9.91
C TYR A 235 17.50 -6.17 9.00
N ALA A 236 18.26 -5.13 9.36
CA ALA A 236 19.25 -4.52 8.46
C ALA A 236 20.24 -5.54 7.88
N GLY A 237 20.82 -6.40 8.71
CA GLY A 237 21.72 -7.47 8.25
C GLY A 237 21.01 -8.47 7.32
N TRP A 238 19.77 -8.85 7.65
CA TRP A 238 18.99 -9.78 6.83
C TRP A 238 18.61 -9.18 5.47
N CYS A 239 18.37 -7.86 5.41
CA CYS A 239 18.11 -7.16 4.16
C CYS A 239 19.36 -7.10 3.27
N VAL A 240 20.54 -6.90 3.85
CA VAL A 240 21.83 -6.98 3.12
C VAL A 240 22.03 -8.39 2.55
N ASP A 241 21.84 -9.43 3.37
CA ASP A 241 21.97 -10.81 2.91
C ASP A 241 20.97 -11.13 1.81
N ARG A 242 19.72 -10.68 1.95
CA ARG A 242 18.68 -10.83 0.93
C ARG A 242 19.07 -10.17 -0.39
N ALA A 243 19.58 -8.94 -0.35
CA ALA A 243 20.04 -8.23 -1.54
C ALA A 243 21.22 -8.95 -2.22
N ASN A 244 22.20 -9.41 -1.43
CA ASN A 244 23.35 -10.19 -1.92
C ASN A 244 22.95 -11.52 -2.58
N ASN A 245 21.80 -12.07 -2.20
CA ASN A 245 21.23 -13.28 -2.80
C ASN A 245 20.17 -12.97 -3.89
N GLY A 246 20.14 -11.75 -4.41
CA GLY A 246 19.32 -11.37 -5.56
C GLY A 246 17.82 -11.21 -5.27
N TYR A 247 17.44 -10.98 -4.01
CA TYR A 247 16.04 -10.84 -3.57
C TYR A 247 15.15 -12.05 -3.89
N ASN A 248 15.73 -13.24 -4.04
CA ASN A 248 15.01 -14.49 -4.30
C ASN A 248 13.92 -14.73 -3.23
N SER A 249 12.71 -14.20 -3.42
CA SER A 249 11.53 -14.62 -2.66
C SER A 249 10.23 -14.31 -3.40
N GLY A 250 9.59 -15.37 -3.92
CA GLY A 250 8.22 -15.40 -4.42
C GLY A 250 7.59 -14.04 -4.73
N MET A 251 6.70 -13.58 -3.86
CA MET A 251 5.91 -12.36 -4.10
C MET A 251 6.67 -11.05 -3.94
N GLY A 252 7.65 -11.01 -3.04
CA GLY A 252 8.46 -9.81 -2.79
C GLY A 252 9.27 -9.43 -4.03
N GLU A 253 9.86 -10.43 -4.71
CA GLU A 253 10.55 -10.23 -5.97
C GLU A 253 9.63 -9.65 -7.06
N ILE A 254 8.41 -10.19 -7.19
CA ILE A 254 7.41 -9.68 -8.14
C ILE A 254 7.04 -8.23 -7.82
N PHE A 255 6.80 -7.90 -6.55
CA PHE A 255 6.54 -6.53 -6.13
C PHE A 255 7.68 -5.59 -6.51
N ARG A 256 8.93 -5.95 -6.16
CA ARG A 256 10.12 -5.16 -6.48
C ARG A 256 10.22 -4.90 -7.97
N LYS A 257 10.10 -5.95 -8.79
CA LYS A 257 10.17 -5.84 -10.25
C LYS A 257 9.08 -4.94 -10.83
N VAL A 258 7.87 -4.93 -10.26
CA VAL A 258 6.81 -3.99 -10.67
C VAL A 258 7.12 -2.56 -10.23
N ALA A 259 7.57 -2.37 -8.99
CA ALA A 259 7.87 -1.05 -8.44
C ALA A 259 9.11 -0.39 -9.09
N GLU A 260 10.05 -1.19 -9.58
CA GLU A 260 11.24 -0.74 -10.31
C GLU A 260 10.94 -0.24 -11.73
N ILE A 261 9.76 -0.53 -12.29
CA ILE A 261 9.39 -0.09 -13.65
C ILE A 261 9.37 1.44 -13.76
N SER A 262 8.91 2.10 -12.70
CA SER A 262 8.79 3.56 -12.61
C SER A 262 9.06 3.98 -11.16
N PRO A 263 10.33 4.05 -10.72
CA PRO A 263 10.65 4.41 -9.35
C PRO A 263 10.27 5.87 -9.05
N ILE A 264 9.90 6.16 -7.81
CA ILE A 264 9.66 7.54 -7.37
C ILE A 264 11.01 8.23 -7.16
N GLU A 265 11.31 9.18 -8.03
CA GLU A 265 12.47 10.05 -7.93
C GLU A 265 12.21 11.19 -6.94
N ILE A 266 12.96 11.21 -5.84
CA ILE A 266 12.90 12.30 -4.85
C ILE A 266 14.01 13.27 -5.19
N HIS A 267 13.67 14.37 -5.86
CA HIS A 267 14.63 15.42 -6.12
C HIS A 267 14.95 16.17 -4.81
N GLN A 268 16.24 16.35 -4.51
CA GLN A 268 16.66 17.28 -3.48
C GLN A 268 16.15 18.66 -3.87
N ARG A 269 15.44 19.32 -2.96
CA ARG A 269 15.05 20.71 -3.13
C ARG A 269 16.35 21.51 -3.10
N LEU A 270 16.85 21.88 -4.27
CA LEU A 270 17.90 22.89 -4.40
C LEU A 270 17.22 24.20 -4.04
N ASP A 271 17.35 24.63 -2.79
CA ASP A 271 16.82 25.89 -2.30
C ASP A 271 17.27 27.03 -3.25
N LEU A 272 16.30 27.75 -3.81
CA LEU A 272 16.48 29.05 -4.48
C LEU A 272 16.38 30.17 -3.45
#